data_AF-A0A1X0Q636-F1
#
_entry.id   AF-A0A1X0Q636-F1
#
_cell.length_a   1.000
_cell.length_b   1.000
_cell.length_c   1.000
_cell.angle_alpha   90.00
_cell.angle_beta   90.00
_cell.angle_gamma   90.00
#
_symmetry.space_group_name_H-M   'P 1'
#
loop_
_entity.id
_entity.type
_entity.pdbx_description
1 polymer ?
#
loop_
_entity_poly.entity_id
_entity_poly.type
_entity_poly.pdbx_seq_one_letter_code
_entity_poly.pdbx_strand_id
1 'polypeptide(L)'
;MDNTRIHHYRGLMEDNELSQCILKYLSPYSLFFKPDRKCFFCLEKFSCARSALNENQLRLLIVESFNKITYVHCGSFYRKMLGFLIRSAVREIIYE
;
A
#
# COMPACT_ATOMS: atom_id res chain seq x y z
N MET A 1 -7.17 3.61 -1.04
CA MET A 1 -7.45 4.26 0.25
C MET A 1 -8.08 3.26 1.18
N ASP A 2 -7.82 3.39 2.47
CA ASP A 2 -8.51 2.61 3.49
C ASP A 2 -9.65 3.39 4.14
N ASN A 3 -10.38 2.76 5.05
CA ASN A 3 -11.57 3.34 5.67
C ASN A 3 -11.22 4.26 6.87
N THR A 4 -10.01 4.84 6.93
CA THR A 4 -9.64 5.79 7.98
C THR A 4 -10.53 7.02 7.89
N ARG A 5 -10.94 7.58 9.03
CA ARG A 5 -11.90 8.70 9.12
C ARG A 5 -11.57 9.88 8.20
N ILE A 6 -10.28 10.21 8.04
CA ILE A 6 -9.84 11.33 7.18
C ILE A 6 -10.16 11.10 5.70
N HIS A 7 -10.15 9.85 5.22
CA HIS A 7 -10.49 9.50 3.83
C HIS A 7 -11.98 9.63 3.52
N HIS A 8 -12.83 9.82 4.54
CA HIS A 8 -14.26 10.08 4.40
C HIS A 8 -14.62 11.56 4.57
N TYR A 9 -13.61 12.44 4.70
CA TYR A 9 -13.85 13.88 4.80
C TYR A 9 -14.53 14.39 3.53
N ARG A 10 -15.67 15.08 3.69
CA ARG A 10 -16.50 15.52 2.57
C ARG A 10 -15.77 16.46 1.60
N GLY A 11 -14.86 17.30 2.12
CA GLY A 11 -14.07 18.20 1.28
C GLY A 11 -13.06 17.47 0.37
N LEU A 12 -12.80 16.17 0.57
CA LEU A 12 -12.04 15.37 -0.41
C LEU A 12 -12.81 15.15 -1.70
N MET A 13 -14.15 15.20 -1.68
CA MET A 13 -14.97 15.08 -2.89
C MET A 13 -15.05 16.39 -3.68
N GLU A 14 -14.62 17.49 -3.09
CA GLU A 14 -14.52 18.80 -3.75
C GLU A 14 -13.19 18.94 -4.51
N ASP A 15 -12.24 18.03 -4.24
CA ASP A 15 -10.98 17.94 -4.97
C ASP A 15 -11.19 17.34 -6.37
N ASN A 16 -10.68 18.02 -7.39
CA ASN A 16 -10.91 17.66 -8.80
C ASN A 16 -10.19 16.37 -9.21
N GLU A 17 -9.07 16.02 -8.56
CA GLU A 17 -8.33 14.79 -8.86
C GLU A 17 -9.01 13.58 -8.18
N LEU A 18 -9.41 13.74 -6.93
CA LEU A 18 -10.06 12.67 -6.16
C LEU A 18 -11.49 12.39 -6.62
N SER A 19 -12.23 13.42 -7.06
CA SER A 19 -13.60 13.27 -7.56
C SER A 19 -13.70 12.46 -8.86
N GLN A 20 -12.61 12.38 -9.64
CA GLN A 20 -12.54 11.58 -10.86
C GLN A 20 -12.15 10.12 -10.58
N CYS A 21 -11.70 9.80 -9.37
CA CYS A 21 -11.27 8.46 -9.01
C CYS A 21 -12.47 7.56 -8.66
N ILE A 22 -12.49 6.35 -9.22
CA ILE A 22 -13.46 5.33 -8.81
C ILE A 22 -13.00 4.73 -7.48
N LEU A 23 -13.65 5.12 -6.39
CA LEU A 23 -13.42 4.53 -5.08
C LEU A 23 -13.89 3.07 -5.07
N LYS A 24 -12.96 2.16 -4.77
CA LYS A 24 -13.26 0.74 -4.59
C LYS A 24 -13.49 0.44 -3.12
N TYR A 25 -14.49 -0.40 -2.84
CA TYR A 25 -14.74 -0.88 -1.49
C TYR A 25 -13.56 -1.71 -0.98
N LEU A 26 -13.15 -1.42 0.25
CA LEU A 26 -12.16 -2.19 0.99
C LEU A 26 -12.78 -2.63 2.33
N SER A 27 -12.71 -3.92 2.63
CA SER A 27 -13.22 -4.44 3.90
C SER A 27 -12.39 -3.92 5.08
N PRO A 28 -12.98 -3.63 6.25
CA PRO A 28 -12.22 -3.30 7.45
C PRO A 28 -11.15 -4.36 7.77
N TYR A 29 -10.02 -3.91 8.31
CA TYR A 29 -8.88 -4.77 8.72
C TYR A 29 -8.27 -5.66 7.62
N SER A 30 -8.61 -5.43 6.35
CA SER A 30 -8.11 -6.23 5.23
C SER A 30 -6.78 -5.72 4.67
N LEU A 31 -5.77 -5.66 5.55
CA LEU A 31 -4.43 -5.14 5.24
C LEU A 31 -3.75 -5.88 4.08
N PHE A 32 -4.12 -7.15 3.87
CA PHE A 32 -3.62 -7.93 2.74
C PHE A 32 -3.98 -7.36 1.36
N PHE A 33 -5.12 -6.69 1.26
CA PHE A 33 -5.62 -6.05 0.04
C PHE A 33 -5.12 -4.61 -0.15
N LYS A 34 -4.18 -4.15 0.68
CA LYS A 34 -3.53 -2.84 0.56
C LYS A 34 -2.18 -2.97 -0.16
N PRO A 35 -2.08 -2.63 -1.46
CA PRO A 35 -0.83 -2.75 -2.21
C PRO A 35 0.25 -1.80 -1.67
N ASP A 36 -0.16 -0.64 -1.16
CA ASP A 36 0.67 0.38 -0.52
C ASP A 36 1.43 -0.18 0.68
N ARG A 37 0.78 -0.98 1.54
CA ARG A 37 1.46 -1.62 2.68
C ARG A 37 2.57 -2.58 2.23
N LYS A 38 2.40 -3.25 1.09
CA LYS A 38 3.42 -4.15 0.51
C LYS A 38 4.57 -3.38 -0.12
N CYS A 39 4.30 -2.26 -0.78
CA CYS A 39 5.33 -1.33 -1.23
C CYS A 39 6.13 -0.78 -0.05
N PHE A 40 5.46 -0.43 1.05
CA PHE A 40 6.11 0.04 2.27
C PHE A 40 7.02 -1.02 2.89
N PHE A 41 6.57 -2.27 2.95
CA PHE A 41 7.41 -3.39 3.42
C PHE A 41 8.66 -3.60 2.54
N CYS A 42 8.55 -3.38 1.23
CA CYS A 42 9.72 -3.40 0.35
C CYS A 42 10.65 -2.22 0.59
N LEU A 43 10.10 -1.01 0.78
CA LEU A 43 10.89 0.15 1.17
C LEU A 43 11.65 -0.13 2.46
N GLU A 44 10.97 -0.63 3.50
CA GLU A 44 11.56 -0.99 4.78
C GLU A 44 12.67 -2.03 4.63
N LYS A 45 12.50 -3.05 3.77
CA LYS A 45 13.58 -4.00 3.48
C LYS A 45 14.80 -3.36 2.82
N PHE A 46 14.60 -2.38 1.95
CA PHE A 46 15.71 -1.68 1.28
C PHE A 46 16.36 -0.61 2.17
N SER A 47 15.59 0.01 3.07
CA SER A 47 16.06 1.11 3.93
C SER A 47 16.55 0.67 5.30
N CYS A 48 16.01 -0.39 5.91
CA CYS A 48 16.45 -0.91 7.23
C CYS A 48 17.89 -1.44 7.23
N ALA A 49 18.49 -1.68 6.07
CA ALA A 49 19.93 -1.96 5.97
C ALA A 49 20.80 -0.73 6.26
N ARG A 50 20.23 0.48 6.30
CA ARG A 50 20.93 1.75 6.44
C ARG A 50 20.28 2.60 7.53
N SER A 51 20.94 2.71 8.68
CA SER A 51 20.48 3.54 9.79
C SER A 51 20.52 5.03 9.44
N ALA A 52 19.37 5.62 9.13
CA ALA A 52 19.24 7.06 8.93
C ALA A 52 19.38 7.80 10.28
N LEU A 53 20.23 8.82 10.34
CA LEU A 53 20.47 9.61 11.57
C LEU A 53 19.69 10.93 11.61
N ASN A 54 19.10 11.34 10.48
CA ASN A 54 18.28 12.54 10.38
C ASN A 54 17.25 12.42 9.24
N GLU A 55 16.31 13.36 9.22
CA GLU A 55 15.21 13.40 8.25
C GLU A 55 15.68 13.49 6.79
N ASN A 56 16.73 14.28 6.51
CA ASN A 56 17.26 14.41 5.14
C ASN A 56 17.85 13.10 4.63
N GLN A 57 18.59 12.38 5.48
CA GLN A 57 19.09 11.05 5.14
C GLN A 57 17.96 10.05 4.94
N LEU A 58 16.93 10.08 5.80
CA LEU A 58 15.75 9.24 5.64
C LEU A 58 15.04 9.52 4.32
N ARG A 59 14.85 10.80 3.96
CA ARG A 59 14.23 11.22 2.69
C ARG A 59 15.00 10.70 1.49
N LEU A 60 16.33 10.85 1.48
CA LEU A 60 17.17 10.34 0.39
C LEU A 60 17.09 8.81 0.28
N LEU A 61 17.11 8.10 1.42
CA LEU A 61 16.99 6.64 1.45
C LEU A 61 15.62 6.16 0.95
N ILE A 62 14.54 6.86 1.30
CA ILE A 62 13.19 6.56 0.79
C ILE A 62 13.17 6.72 -0.73
N VAL A 63 13.68 7.84 -1.26
CA VAL A 63 13.71 8.10 -2.71
C VAL A 63 14.56 7.06 -3.44
N GLU A 64 15.76 6.75 -2.95
CA GLU A 64 16.64 5.75 -3.54
C GLU A 64 16.00 4.35 -3.52
N SER A 65 15.35 4.00 -2.41
CA SER A 65 14.67 2.71 -2.24
C SER A 65 13.45 2.60 -3.15
N PHE A 66 12.70 3.69 -3.33
CA PHE A 66 11.54 3.73 -4.21
C PHE A 66 11.96 3.52 -5.68
N ASN A 67 13.07 4.12 -6.10
CA ASN A 67 13.62 3.94 -7.45
C ASN A 67 14.10 2.50 -7.73
N LYS A 68 14.36 1.70 -6.69
CA LYS A 68 14.69 0.27 -6.83
C LYS A 68 13.45 -0.60 -7.02
N ILE A 69 12.25 -0.09 -6.72
CA ILE A 69 11.00 -0.85 -6.89
C ILE A 69 10.67 -0.92 -8.38
N THR A 70 10.70 -2.14 -8.92
CA THR A 70 10.39 -2.40 -10.33
C THR A 70 8.95 -2.89 -10.52
N TYR A 71 8.47 -2.85 -11.76
CA TYR A 71 7.18 -3.43 -12.15
C TYR A 71 7.05 -4.92 -11.75
N VAL A 72 8.16 -5.67 -11.76
CA VAL A 72 8.17 -7.08 -11.36
C VAL A 72 7.80 -7.24 -9.88
N HIS A 73 8.30 -6.36 -9.02
CA HIS A 73 7.97 -6.36 -7.60
C HIS A 73 6.49 -6.03 -7.40
N CYS A 74 6.01 -4.96 -8.03
CA CYS A 74 4.60 -4.56 -7.98
C CYS A 74 3.66 -5.66 -8.49
N GLY A 75 3.97 -6.26 -9.64
CA GLY A 75 3.19 -7.35 -10.23
C GLY A 75 3.10 -8.58 -9.31
N SER A 76 4.16 -8.88 -8.55
CA SER A 76 4.13 -9.94 -7.54
C SER A 76 3.12 -9.66 -6.41
N PHE A 77 2.96 -8.39 -6.01
CA PHE A 77 1.99 -7.99 -4.99
C PHE A 77 0.56 -8.16 -5.48
N TYR A 78 0.28 -7.77 -6.72
CA TYR A 78 -1.03 -7.95 -7.34
C TYR A 78 -1.39 -9.43 -7.49
N ARG A 79 -0.45 -10.28 -7.95
CA ARG A 79 -0.68 -11.73 -8.02
C ARG A 79 -0.99 -12.33 -6.66
N LYS A 80 -0.23 -11.93 -5.63
CA LYS A 80 -0.54 -12.32 -4.24
C LYS A 80 -1.92 -11.83 -3.83
N MET A 81 -2.27 -10.57 -4.09
CA MET A 81 -3.59 -10.00 -3.78
C MET A 81 -4.73 -10.82 -4.41
N LEU A 82 -4.60 -11.20 -5.69
CA LEU A 82 -5.57 -12.04 -6.39
C LEU A 82 -5.73 -13.41 -5.73
N GLY A 83 -4.63 -14.04 -5.30
CA GLY A 83 -4.69 -15.32 -4.58
C GLY A 83 -5.53 -15.23 -3.31
N PHE A 84 -5.46 -14.12 -2.58
CA PHE A 84 -6.20 -13.94 -1.33
C PHE A 84 -7.67 -13.61 -1.57
N LEU A 85 -8.01 -12.98 -2.71
CA LEU A 85 -9.40 -12.83 -3.12
C LEU A 85 -10.06 -14.19 -3.34
N ILE A 86 -9.38 -15.11 -4.03
CA ILE A 86 -9.88 -16.47 -4.28
C ILE A 86 -10.09 -17.21 -2.95
N ARG A 87 -9.09 -17.17 -2.05
CA ARG A 87 -9.14 -17.80 -0.72
C ARG A 87 -10.23 -17.21 0.18
N SER A 88 -10.40 -15.89 0.13
CA SER A 88 -11.48 -15.20 0.85
C SER A 88 -12.86 -15.57 0.30
N ALA A 89 -12.99 -15.75 -1.01
CA ALA A 89 -14.25 -16.16 -1.64
C ALA A 89 -14.71 -17.55 -1.16
N VAL A 90 -13.78 -18.45 -0.85
CA VAL A 90 -14.07 -19.77 -0.26
C VAL A 90 -14.12 -19.75 1.28
N ARG A 91 -14.14 -18.57 1.90
CA ARG A 91 -14.19 -18.35 3.36
C ARG A 91 -13.04 -19.02 4.13
N GLU A 92 -11.89 -19.17 3.50
CA GLU A 92 -10.70 -19.67 4.18
C GLU A 92 -10.24 -18.64 5.24
N ILE A 93 -9.88 -19.12 6.43
CA ILE A 93 -9.26 -18.28 7.45
C ILE A 93 -7.79 -18.08 7.07
N ILE A 94 -7.44 -16.82 6.79
CA ILE A 94 -6.09 -16.44 6.38
C ILE A 94 -5.40 -15.79 7.58
N TYR A 95 -4.37 -16.44 8.10
CA TYR A 95 -3.47 -15.84 9.11
C TYR A 95 -2.40 -14.99 8.40
N GLU A 96 -2.17 -13.77 8.88
CA GLU A 96 -1.05 -12.89 8.45
C GLU A 96 0.27 -13.32 9.12
#